data_AF-A0A533RGK6-F1
#
_entry.id   AF-A0A533RGK6-F1
#
_cell.length_a   1.000
_cell.length_b   1.000
_cell.length_c   1.000
_cell.angle_alpha   90.00
_cell.angle_beta   90.00
_cell.angle_gamma   90.00
#
_symmetry.space_group_name_H-M   'P 1'
#
loop_
_entity.id
_entity.type
_entity.pdbx_description
1 polymer ?
#
loop_
_entity_poly.entity_id
_entity_poly.type
_entity_poly.pdbx_seq_one_letter_code
_entity_poly.pdbx_strand_id
1 'polypeptide(L)'
;MIFSKRAPSAHPAGTVAAGRIATLGVPMRKRNHWPPLIVLLIAGFLALSAWSFQQAARGVSAVTDSDYYSHGLRYDQTRLEQNKALSLGWDMQIALDGRQFKVSLLDSRRQPVDGAQAELTLPAAPGSVPLRLPLSAATGGTYLGRIPDAFHGEQTVRIDIEREGARLSRHLLLAIP
;
A
#
# COMPACT_ATOMS: atom_id res chain seq x y z
N MET A 1 43.24 -30.82 -74.35
CA MET A 1 41.89 -30.70 -73.74
C MET A 1 40.88 -31.29 -74.71
N ILE A 2 40.45 -32.54 -74.50
CA ILE A 2 39.38 -33.17 -75.28
C ILE A 2 38.59 -34.02 -74.27
N PHE A 3 37.41 -33.56 -73.87
CA PHE A 3 36.47 -34.35 -73.05
C PHE A 3 35.20 -34.57 -73.85
N SER A 4 34.92 -35.85 -74.06
CA SER A 4 33.84 -36.36 -74.90
C SER A 4 32.51 -36.39 -74.15
N LYS A 5 31.49 -35.98 -74.89
CA LYS A 5 30.07 -35.84 -74.59
C LYS A 5 29.37 -37.20 -74.51
N ARG A 6 28.58 -37.46 -73.45
CA ARG A 6 27.43 -38.39 -73.46
C ARG A 6 26.31 -37.83 -72.59
N ALA A 7 25.09 -37.89 -73.12
CA ALA A 7 23.81 -37.60 -72.49
C ALA A 7 22.87 -38.83 -72.73
N PRO A 8 21.56 -38.79 -72.40
CA PRO A 8 20.95 -39.26 -71.14
C PRO A 8 19.82 -40.32 -71.33
N SER A 9 19.32 -40.95 -70.26
CA SER A 9 18.02 -41.67 -70.21
C SER A 9 17.65 -42.00 -68.75
N ALA A 10 16.67 -41.36 -68.11
CA ALA A 10 15.22 -41.59 -68.12
C ALA A 10 14.75 -42.73 -67.19
N HIS A 11 14.00 -42.39 -66.12
CA HIS A 11 13.00 -43.29 -65.51
C HIS A 11 11.81 -42.49 -64.95
N PRO A 12 10.56 -42.99 -65.11
CA PRO A 12 9.32 -42.28 -64.79
C PRO A 12 8.78 -42.54 -63.38
N ALA A 13 7.88 -41.63 -62.97
CA ALA A 13 7.04 -41.71 -61.78
C ALA A 13 6.11 -42.93 -61.78
N GLY A 14 5.89 -43.51 -60.59
CA GLY A 14 4.94 -44.60 -60.35
C GLY A 14 4.26 -44.46 -58.99
N THR A 15 3.00 -44.04 -59.03
CA THR A 15 2.02 -43.96 -57.95
C THR A 15 1.57 -45.36 -57.53
N VAL A 16 1.53 -45.66 -56.22
CA VAL A 16 0.67 -46.74 -55.67
C VAL A 16 -0.01 -46.24 -54.39
N ALA A 17 -1.32 -46.06 -54.49
CA ALA A 17 -2.25 -45.95 -53.39
C ALA A 17 -2.84 -47.33 -53.08
N ALA A 18 -3.08 -47.65 -51.81
CA ALA A 18 -4.30 -48.29 -51.29
C ALA A 18 -4.06 -48.91 -49.90
N GLY A 19 -5.02 -48.71 -49.00
CA GLY A 19 -5.09 -49.46 -47.73
C GLY A 19 -5.76 -48.70 -46.59
N ARG A 20 -7.02 -48.26 -46.76
CA ARG A 20 -7.86 -47.77 -45.65
C ARG A 20 -8.90 -48.84 -45.31
N ILE A 21 -8.80 -49.43 -44.12
CA ILE A 21 -9.86 -50.24 -43.51
C ILE A 21 -10.61 -49.34 -42.53
N ALA A 22 -11.91 -49.15 -42.75
CA ALA A 22 -12.79 -48.33 -41.92
C ALA A 22 -13.54 -49.21 -40.92
N THR A 23 -13.25 -49.05 -39.63
CA THR A 23 -13.97 -49.65 -38.50
C THR A 23 -15.12 -48.72 -38.10
N LEU A 24 -16.37 -49.18 -38.23
CA LEU A 24 -17.56 -48.46 -37.76
C LEU A 24 -17.68 -48.60 -36.23
N GLY A 25 -17.24 -47.57 -35.50
CA GLY A 25 -17.49 -47.43 -34.06
C GLY A 25 -18.79 -46.69 -33.78
N VAL A 26 -19.65 -47.26 -32.92
CA VAL A 26 -20.86 -46.60 -32.39
C VAL A 26 -20.45 -45.34 -31.62
N PRO A 27 -20.94 -44.12 -31.96
CA PRO A 27 -20.56 -42.92 -31.24
C PRO A 27 -21.23 -42.88 -29.87
N MET A 28 -20.51 -43.32 -28.83
CA MET A 28 -20.90 -42.98 -27.45
C MET A 28 -20.74 -41.47 -27.27
N ARG A 29 -21.87 -40.76 -27.11
CA ARG A 29 -21.90 -39.31 -26.84
C ARG A 29 -21.25 -39.04 -25.49
N LYS A 30 -19.93 -38.82 -25.50
CA LYS A 30 -19.14 -38.38 -24.34
C LYS A 30 -19.75 -37.06 -23.85
N ARG A 31 -20.45 -37.12 -22.72
CA ARG A 31 -21.03 -35.94 -22.08
C ARG A 31 -19.87 -35.02 -21.73
N ASN A 32 -19.74 -33.91 -22.44
CA ASN A 32 -18.62 -33.02 -22.28
C ASN A 32 -18.82 -32.26 -20.97
N HIS A 33 -18.06 -32.62 -19.94
CA HIS A 33 -18.09 -31.97 -18.62
C HIS A 33 -17.21 -30.71 -18.58
N TRP A 34 -16.52 -30.40 -19.67
CA TRP A 34 -15.64 -29.24 -19.76
C TRP A 34 -16.38 -27.89 -19.86
N PRO A 35 -17.49 -27.75 -20.61
CA PRO A 35 -18.29 -26.52 -20.62
C PRO A 35 -18.80 -26.08 -19.24
N PRO A 36 -19.42 -26.93 -18.40
CA PRO A 36 -19.86 -26.50 -17.07
C PRO A 36 -18.69 -26.18 -16.14
N LEU A 37 -17.53 -26.81 -16.33
CA LEU A 37 -16.31 -26.50 -15.58
C LEU A 37 -15.78 -25.09 -15.90
N ILE A 38 -15.83 -24.68 -17.17
CA ILE A 38 -15.49 -23.30 -17.57
C ILE A 38 -16.44 -22.29 -16.95
N VAL A 39 -17.76 -22.55 -17.00
CA VAL A 39 -18.77 -21.66 -16.41
C VAL A 39 -18.55 -21.51 -14.90
N LEU A 40 -18.25 -22.61 -14.20
CA LEU A 40 -17.94 -22.59 -12.77
C LEU A 40 -16.71 -21.72 -12.47
N LEU A 41 -15.64 -21.87 -13.26
CA LEU A 41 -14.41 -21.08 -13.13
C LEU A 41 -14.66 -19.59 -13.30
N ILE A 42 -15.41 -19.21 -14.35
CA ILE A 42 -15.75 -17.81 -14.62
C ILE A 42 -16.62 -17.25 -13.48
N ALA A 43 -17.64 -17.98 -13.05
CA ALA A 43 -18.50 -17.56 -11.95
C ALA A 43 -17.73 -17.38 -10.64
N GLY A 44 -16.83 -18.32 -10.32
CA GLY A 44 -15.96 -18.25 -9.14
C GLY A 44 -15.01 -17.05 -9.19
N PHE A 45 -14.39 -16.81 -10.34
CA PHE A 45 -13.55 -15.63 -10.55
C PHE A 45 -14.30 -14.33 -10.30
N LEU A 46 -15.49 -14.16 -10.90
CA LEU A 46 -16.32 -12.97 -10.73
C LEU A 46 -16.78 -12.77 -9.28
N ALA A 47 -17.17 -13.85 -8.59
CA ALA A 47 -17.58 -13.79 -7.20
C ALA A 47 -16.42 -13.34 -6.28
N LEU A 48 -15.21 -13.88 -6.49
CA LEU A 48 -14.02 -13.47 -5.73
C LEU A 48 -13.63 -12.03 -6.01
N SER A 49 -13.70 -11.58 -7.27
CA SER A 49 -13.45 -10.17 -7.62
C SER A 49 -14.45 -9.23 -6.97
N ALA A 50 -15.74 -9.56 -7.00
CA ALA A 50 -16.78 -8.76 -6.37
C ALA A 50 -16.63 -8.72 -4.85
N TRP A 51 -16.30 -9.86 -4.22
CA TRP A 51 -16.04 -9.94 -2.79
C TRP A 51 -14.80 -9.12 -2.39
N SER A 52 -13.72 -9.19 -3.17
CA SER A 52 -12.53 -8.36 -2.98
C SER A 52 -12.86 -6.87 -3.07
N PHE A 53 -13.63 -6.47 -4.08
CA PHE A 53 -14.06 -5.08 -4.23
C PHE A 53 -14.94 -4.62 -3.06
N GLN A 54 -15.88 -5.45 -2.62
CA GLN A 54 -16.73 -5.16 -1.47
C GLN A 54 -15.93 -5.08 -0.16
N GLN A 55 -14.95 -5.95 0.02
CA GLN A 55 -14.05 -5.94 1.17
C GLN A 55 -13.18 -4.69 1.18
N ALA A 56 -12.64 -4.30 0.02
CA ALA A 56 -11.92 -3.04 -0.15
C ALA A 56 -12.83 -1.83 0.17
N ALA A 57 -14.03 -1.77 -0.41
CA ALA A 57 -14.97 -0.67 -0.17
C ALA A 57 -15.41 -0.56 1.31
N ARG A 58 -15.48 -1.69 2.04
CA ARG A 58 -15.78 -1.70 3.48
C ARG A 58 -14.57 -1.36 4.37
N GLY A 59 -13.36 -1.35 3.82
CA GLY A 59 -12.11 -1.02 4.53
C GLY A 59 -11.48 0.32 4.15
N VAL A 60 -12.08 1.09 3.23
CA VAL A 60 -11.53 2.36 2.75
C VAL A 60 -12.09 3.52 3.58
N SER A 61 -11.36 3.85 4.65
CA SER A 61 -11.15 5.25 4.99
C SER A 61 -10.60 5.93 3.74
N ALA A 62 -11.14 7.09 3.36
CA ALA A 62 -10.70 7.86 2.20
C ALA A 62 -9.23 8.30 2.39
N VAL A 63 -8.29 7.39 2.06
CA VAL A 63 -6.86 7.66 1.99
C VAL A 63 -6.58 7.97 0.53
N THR A 64 -6.69 9.25 0.21
CA THR A 64 -5.99 9.82 -0.93
C THR A 64 -4.49 9.57 -0.70
N ASP A 65 -3.90 8.86 -1.64
CA ASP A 65 -2.55 8.31 -1.62
C ASP A 65 -1.48 9.38 -1.37
N SER A 66 -0.74 9.24 -0.26
CA SER A 66 0.49 9.98 0.04
C SER A 66 1.61 9.05 0.54
N ASP A 67 1.32 7.75 0.69
CA ASP A 67 2.12 6.81 1.47
C ASP A 67 2.83 5.77 0.60
N TYR A 68 3.00 6.06 -0.69
CA TYR A 68 3.69 5.19 -1.65
C TYR A 68 5.20 5.02 -1.37
N TYR A 69 5.76 5.70 -0.37
CA TYR A 69 7.19 5.72 -0.05
C TYR A 69 7.57 5.25 1.37
N SER A 70 6.68 4.59 2.11
CA SER A 70 6.99 4.12 3.48
C SER A 70 7.48 2.66 3.58
N HIS A 71 7.80 2.02 2.45
CA HIS A 71 8.49 0.72 2.44
C HIS A 71 9.98 0.86 2.74
N GLY A 72 10.31 1.17 3.98
CA GLY A 72 11.69 1.20 4.43
C GLY A 72 11.85 1.75 5.84
N LEU A 73 11.39 1.02 6.86
CA LEU A 73 12.18 0.76 8.05
C LEU A 73 11.42 -0.19 8.99
N ARG A 74 11.90 -1.44 9.05
CA ARG A 74 11.73 -2.35 10.17
C ARG A 74 12.11 -1.64 11.47
N TYR A 75 11.24 -1.57 12.48
CA TYR A 75 11.58 -1.58 13.91
C TYR A 75 10.28 -1.75 14.74
N ASP A 76 9.70 -2.95 14.69
CA ASP A 76 8.48 -3.37 15.40
C ASP A 76 8.65 -3.52 16.93
N GLN A 77 9.70 -2.96 17.55
CA GLN A 77 10.07 -3.32 18.92
C GLN A 77 9.52 -2.40 20.03
N THR A 78 8.79 -1.34 19.69
CA THR A 78 8.17 -0.40 20.67
C THR A 78 6.64 -0.51 20.75
N ARG A 79 6.05 -1.61 20.26
CA ARG A 79 4.57 -1.80 20.26
C ARG A 79 3.97 -2.14 21.64
N LEU A 80 4.78 -2.51 22.62
CA LEU A 80 4.30 -2.88 23.96
C LEU A 80 4.06 -1.67 24.88
N GLU A 81 4.67 -0.52 24.61
CA GLU A 81 4.42 0.73 25.37
C GLU A 81 3.45 1.68 24.65
N GLN A 82 3.35 1.62 23.31
CA GLN A 82 2.41 2.42 22.49
C GLN A 82 0.92 2.08 22.69
N ASN A 83 0.61 0.93 23.29
CA ASN A 83 -0.78 0.45 23.38
C ASN A 83 -1.64 1.14 24.47
N LYS A 84 -1.09 2.03 25.31
CA LYS A 84 -1.91 2.74 26.31
C LYS A 84 -2.66 3.94 25.74
N ALA A 85 -2.09 4.74 24.83
CA ALA A 85 -2.84 5.83 24.19
C ALA A 85 -3.83 5.32 23.12
N LEU A 86 -3.50 4.23 22.41
CA LEU A 86 -4.47 3.53 21.57
C LEU A 86 -5.66 2.99 22.39
N SER A 87 -5.46 2.66 23.67
CA SER A 87 -6.56 2.26 24.56
C SER A 87 -7.47 3.40 25.01
N LEU A 88 -7.05 4.68 24.88
CA LEU A 88 -7.88 5.85 25.20
C LEU A 88 -8.66 6.38 23.98
N GLY A 89 -8.28 5.95 22.77
CA GLY A 89 -8.91 6.33 21.51
C GLY A 89 -8.78 7.83 21.18
N TRP A 90 -7.62 8.43 21.48
CA TRP A 90 -7.37 9.81 21.10
C TRP A 90 -7.17 9.96 19.60
N ASP A 91 -7.81 10.97 19.02
CA ASP A 91 -7.66 11.40 17.64
C ASP A 91 -6.85 12.70 17.58
N MET A 92 -5.87 12.75 16.69
CA MET A 92 -4.94 13.87 16.54
C MET A 92 -4.99 14.41 15.13
N GLN A 93 -5.38 15.68 15.01
CA GLN A 93 -5.33 16.45 13.77
C GLN A 93 -4.21 17.47 13.82
N ILE A 94 -3.47 17.59 12.73
CA ILE A 94 -2.30 18.46 12.63
C ILE A 94 -2.47 19.40 11.45
N ALA A 95 -2.18 20.68 11.66
CA ALA A 95 -2.17 21.70 10.64
C ALA A 95 -0.91 22.55 10.76
N LEU A 96 -0.35 22.93 9.62
CA LEU A 96 0.74 23.88 9.51
C LEU A 96 0.24 25.08 8.71
N ASP A 97 0.23 26.26 9.33
CA ASP A 97 -0.12 27.53 8.71
C ASP A 97 1.13 28.43 8.68
N GLY A 98 1.79 28.46 7.53
CA GLY A 98 3.11 29.07 7.39
C GLY A 98 4.14 28.40 8.32
N ARG A 99 4.52 29.10 9.40
CA ARG A 99 5.44 28.62 10.45
C ARG A 99 4.74 28.27 11.76
N GLN A 100 3.43 28.44 11.82
CA GLN A 100 2.63 28.12 12.99
C GLN A 100 2.12 26.69 12.89
N PHE A 101 2.53 25.90 13.86
CA PHE A 101 2.14 24.51 14.00
C PHE A 101 0.96 24.40 14.96
N LYS A 102 -0.10 23.71 14.54
CA LYS A 102 -1.32 23.51 15.31
C LYS A 102 -1.66 22.04 15.40
N VAL A 103 -1.91 21.56 16.61
CA VAL A 103 -2.37 20.20 16.89
C VAL A 103 -3.71 20.30 17.60
N SER A 104 -4.72 19.61 17.09
CA SER A 104 -6.00 19.43 17.78
C SER A 104 -6.09 17.99 18.28
N LEU A 105 -6.37 17.83 19.56
CA LEU A 105 -6.47 16.54 20.24
C LEU A 105 -7.89 16.32 20.74
N LEU A 106 -8.49 15.24 20.28
CA LEU A 106 -9.83 14.80 20.68
C LEU A 106 -9.73 13.42 21.33
N ASP A 107 -10.64 13.11 22.24
CA ASP A 107 -10.77 11.76 22.80
C ASP A 107 -11.69 10.87 21.96
N SER A 108 -11.89 9.63 22.40
CA SER A 108 -12.77 8.66 21.74
C SER A 108 -14.25 9.09 21.69
N ARG A 109 -14.65 10.05 22.53
CA ARG A 109 -15.99 10.66 22.57
C ARG A 109 -16.05 11.98 21.79
N ARG A 110 -14.99 12.33 21.05
CA ARG A 110 -14.80 13.60 20.32
C ARG A 110 -14.79 14.83 21.23
N GLN A 111 -14.42 14.68 22.49
CA GLN A 111 -14.22 15.80 23.41
C GLN A 111 -12.79 16.32 23.30
N PRO A 112 -12.57 17.64 23.40
CA PRO A 112 -11.24 18.21 23.43
C PRO A 112 -10.44 17.71 24.63
N VAL A 113 -9.20 17.32 24.37
CA VAL A 113 -8.27 16.87 25.41
C VAL A 113 -7.38 18.04 25.82
N ASP A 114 -7.76 18.70 26.91
CA ASP A 114 -6.97 19.77 27.54
C ASP A 114 -5.94 19.22 28.54
N GLY A 115 -4.92 20.02 28.83
CA GLY A 115 -3.94 19.73 29.88
C GLY A 115 -2.91 18.64 29.54
N ALA A 116 -2.79 18.24 28.28
CA ALA A 116 -1.70 17.38 27.84
C ALA A 116 -0.40 18.19 27.68
N GLN A 117 0.72 17.52 27.90
CA GLN A 117 2.04 18.03 27.55
C GLN A 117 2.34 17.59 26.13
N ALA A 118 2.60 18.52 25.23
CA ALA A 118 2.91 18.22 23.85
C ALA A 118 4.29 18.77 23.49
N GLU A 119 5.11 17.98 22.83
CA GLU A 119 6.48 18.31 22.42
C GLU A 119 6.66 17.95 20.94
N LEU A 120 7.22 18.89 20.17
CA LEU A 120 7.63 18.70 18.79
C LEU A 120 9.15 18.54 18.73
N THR A 121 9.61 17.40 18.26
CA THR A 121 11.03 17.13 17.99
C THR A 121 11.31 17.32 16.51
N LEU A 122 12.22 18.23 16.17
CA LEU A 122 12.76 18.41 14.83
C LEU A 122 14.10 17.69 14.70
N PRO A 123 14.34 17.02 13.57
CA PRO A 123 15.61 16.37 13.30
C PRO A 123 16.66 17.45 13.07
N ALA A 124 17.84 17.25 13.63
CA ALA A 124 18.99 18.10 13.36
C ALA A 124 19.93 17.40 12.36
N ALA A 125 20.87 18.15 11.78
CA ALA A 125 21.87 17.59 10.88
C ALA A 125 22.67 16.44 11.57
N PRO A 126 23.21 15.48 10.80
CA PRO A 126 24.03 14.40 11.37
C PRO A 126 25.15 14.95 12.26
N GLY A 127 25.20 14.53 13.53
CA GLY A 127 26.16 15.02 14.53
C GLY A 127 25.68 16.20 15.38
N SER A 128 24.43 16.64 15.22
CA SER A 128 23.82 17.69 16.06
C SER A 128 22.62 17.17 16.87
N VAL A 129 22.30 17.88 17.96
CA VAL A 129 21.22 17.49 18.88
C VAL A 129 19.88 17.87 18.27
N PRO A 130 18.89 16.95 18.23
CA PRO A 130 17.54 17.26 17.73
C PRO A 130 16.91 18.37 18.57
N LEU A 131 16.25 19.32 17.89
CA LEU A 131 15.60 20.43 18.57
C LEU A 131 14.25 19.98 19.11
N ARG A 132 14.02 20.20 20.41
CA ARG A 132 12.74 19.93 21.06
C ARG A 132 12.04 21.25 21.36
N LEU A 133 10.81 21.36 20.88
CA LEU A 133 9.97 22.53 21.02
C LEU A 133 8.72 22.14 21.82
N PRO A 134 8.56 22.63 23.06
CA PRO A 134 7.31 22.44 23.78
C PRO A 134 6.19 23.19 23.04
N LEU A 135 5.04 22.53 22.88
CA LEU A 135 3.84 23.13 22.34
C LEU A 135 3.02 23.72 23.49
N SER A 136 2.57 24.95 23.33
CA SER A 136 1.73 25.63 24.30
C SER A 136 0.29 25.20 24.14
N ALA A 137 -0.33 24.77 25.24
CA ALA A 137 -1.76 24.49 25.25
C ALA A 137 -2.57 25.77 25.00
N ALA A 138 -3.47 25.70 24.03
CA ALA A 138 -4.54 26.64 23.77
C ALA A 138 -5.88 26.02 24.24
N THR A 139 -6.98 26.74 24.06
CA THR A 139 -8.30 26.28 24.47
C THR A 139 -8.86 25.23 23.50
N GLY A 140 -9.64 24.28 24.04
CA GLY A 140 -10.38 23.30 23.24
C GLY A 140 -9.48 22.21 22.65
N GLY A 141 -8.56 21.67 23.44
CA GLY A 141 -7.69 20.56 23.07
C GLY A 141 -6.69 20.91 21.98
N THR A 142 -6.43 22.21 21.77
CA THR A 142 -5.52 22.71 20.75
C THR A 142 -4.15 22.98 21.37
N TYR A 143 -3.08 22.61 20.69
CA TYR A 143 -1.70 22.87 21.08
C TYR A 143 -1.00 23.61 19.94
N LEU A 144 -0.32 24.70 20.28
CA LEU A 144 0.30 25.61 19.32
C LEU A 144 1.81 25.66 19.51
N GLY A 145 2.54 25.64 18.40
CA GLY A 145 3.98 25.85 18.37
C GLY A 145 4.38 26.72 17.20
N ARG A 146 5.58 27.27 17.26
CA ARG A 146 6.20 27.98 16.14
C ARG A 146 7.49 27.28 15.76
N ILE A 147 7.64 26.99 14.47
CA ILE A 147 8.85 26.42 13.92
C ILE A 147 9.89 27.54 13.74
N PRO A 148 11.12 27.39 14.26
CA PRO A 148 12.18 28.39 14.10
C PRO A 148 12.59 28.58 12.64
N ASP A 149 13.10 29.77 12.34
CA ASP A 149 13.54 30.14 10.99
C ASP A 149 14.74 29.34 10.49
N ALA A 150 15.43 28.60 11.36
CA ALA A 150 16.52 27.71 10.95
C ALA A 150 16.03 26.47 10.15
N PHE A 151 14.72 26.17 10.18
CA PHE A 151 14.15 25.00 9.51
C PHE A 151 13.35 25.42 8.29
N HIS A 152 13.60 24.72 7.18
CA HIS A 152 12.96 24.92 5.88
C HIS A 152 12.90 23.60 5.12
N GLY A 153 12.03 23.56 4.10
CA GLY A 153 11.86 22.40 3.23
C GLY A 153 11.17 21.25 3.95
N GLU A 154 11.36 20.04 3.42
CA GLU A 154 10.77 18.83 3.99
C GLU A 154 11.53 18.38 5.24
N GLN A 155 10.86 18.35 6.38
CA GLN A 155 11.43 17.93 7.66
C GLN A 155 10.59 16.82 8.28
N THR A 156 11.22 15.71 8.63
CA THR A 156 10.57 14.62 9.37
C THR A 156 10.54 14.94 10.85
N VAL A 157 9.41 15.43 11.34
CA VAL A 157 9.24 15.78 12.75
C VAL A 157 8.57 14.65 13.53
N ARG A 158 8.78 14.63 14.84
CA ARG A 158 8.06 13.75 15.77
C ARG A 158 7.29 14.59 16.77
N ILE A 159 6.04 14.24 17.02
CA ILE A 159 5.22 14.83 18.07
C ILE A 159 5.03 13.80 19.16
N ASP A 160 5.29 14.19 20.38
CA ASP A 160 5.01 13.41 21.58
C ASP A 160 3.98 14.17 22.41
N ILE A 161 2.87 13.51 22.74
CA ILE A 161 1.83 14.03 23.63
C ILE A 161 1.69 13.10 24.81
N GLU A 162 1.72 13.66 26.01
CA GLU A 162 1.55 12.93 27.26
C GLU A 162 0.48 13.59 28.13
N ARG A 163 -0.44 12.80 28.65
CA ARG A 163 -1.41 13.25 29.66
C ARG A 163 -1.73 12.10 30.60
N GLU A 164 -1.61 12.36 31.91
CA GLU A 164 -1.97 11.40 32.98
C GLU A 164 -1.30 10.01 32.80
N GLY A 165 -0.06 9.99 32.30
CA GLY A 165 0.72 8.77 32.05
C GLY A 165 0.35 8.01 30.76
N ALA A 166 -0.61 8.51 29.98
CA ALA A 166 -0.84 8.03 28.63
C ALA A 166 -0.05 8.87 27.62
N ARG A 167 0.66 8.18 26.71
CA ARG A 167 1.54 8.80 25.73
C ARG A 167 1.19 8.39 24.31
N LEU A 168 1.04 9.40 23.45
CA LEU A 168 0.84 9.27 22.01
C LEU A 168 2.06 9.87 21.30
N SER A 169 2.65 9.13 20.35
CA SER A 169 3.80 9.61 19.57
C SER A 169 3.53 9.40 18.08
N ARG A 170 3.79 10.43 17.26
CA ARG A 170 3.55 10.39 15.81
C ARG A 170 4.68 11.04 15.03
N HIS A 171 5.11 10.39 13.96
CA HIS A 171 6.07 10.93 13.01
C HIS A 171 5.33 11.52 11.81
N LEU A 172 5.79 12.68 11.33
CA LEU A 172 5.14 13.44 10.27
C LEU A 172 6.20 14.07 9.38
N LEU A 173 5.93 14.14 8.08
CA LEU A 173 6.71 14.96 7.16
C LEU A 173 6.02 16.32 7.04
N LEU A 174 6.74 17.39 7.38
CA LEU A 174 6.25 18.76 7.23
C LEU A 174 7.01 19.46 6.11
N ALA A 175 6.27 20.08 5.20
CA ALA A 175 6.82 21.02 4.22
C ALA A 175 6.83 22.41 4.84
N ILE A 176 7.99 22.86 5.31
CA ILE A 176 8.16 24.16 5.96
C ILE A 176 8.55 25.20 4.90
N PRO A 177 7.82 26.33 4.81
CA PRO A 177 8.09 27.38 3.82
C PRO A 177 9.40 28.14 4.04
#